data_AF-A0A7C5WT33-F1
#
_entry.id   AF-A0A7C5WT33-F1
#
_cell.length_a   1.000
_cell.length_b   1.000
_cell.length_c   1.000
_cell.angle_alpha   90.00
_cell.angle_beta   90.00
_cell.angle_gamma   90.00
#
_symmetry.space_group_name_H-M   'P 1'
#
loop_
_entity.id
_entity.type
_entity.pdbx_description
1 polymer ?
#
loop_
_entity_poly.entity_id
_entity_poly.type
_entity_poly.pdbx_seq_one_letter_code
_entity_poly.pdbx_strand_id
1 'polypeptide(L)'
;MKHYMELSGNLKELDFAQLVALIANMEGVLELWNLPRRRSAQLFIKRKKLRCVRMNGVFLDPLQAKALMAELAAGAPAAFEFTAKPFRTPCEPPLNWPLDKLLLTVFTQYDERQRYLDRLPDPDRRFRLTPLANPDGSLFLRAAGPLLLREEGATAREIAHDLRLPLDQVRYYLHKLLQRDKVEPAK
;
A
#
# COMPACT_ATOMS: atom_id res chain seq x y z
N MET A 1 -18.67 20.26 -27.12
CA MET A 1 -17.69 19.23 -26.70
C MET A 1 -17.27 19.53 -25.27
N LYS A 2 -17.29 18.55 -24.36
CA LYS A 2 -16.69 18.75 -23.03
C LYS A 2 -15.19 18.58 -23.19
N HIS A 3 -14.41 19.64 -22.94
CA HIS A 3 -12.95 19.52 -22.86
C HIS A 3 -12.61 18.76 -21.58
N TYR A 4 -12.03 17.56 -21.75
CA TYR A 4 -11.40 16.85 -20.64
C TYR A 4 -9.97 17.34 -20.52
N MET A 5 -9.49 17.48 -19.29
CA MET A 5 -8.07 17.73 -19.04
C MET A 5 -7.35 16.39 -19.02
N GLU A 6 -6.25 16.32 -19.74
CA GLU A 6 -5.32 15.20 -19.73
C GLU A 6 -3.95 15.71 -19.27
N LEU A 7 -3.32 14.99 -18.36
CA LEU A 7 -1.98 15.28 -17.85
C LEU A 7 -1.17 13.98 -17.90
N SER A 8 -0.07 13.96 -18.65
CA SER A 8 0.80 12.80 -18.78
C SER A 8 2.25 13.15 -18.45
N GLY A 9 3.03 12.15 -18.07
CA GLY A 9 4.43 12.34 -17.71
C GLY A 9 5.07 11.11 -17.07
N ASN A 10 6.15 11.34 -16.32
CA ASN A 10 6.87 10.30 -15.59
C ASN A 10 7.11 10.69 -14.13
N LEU A 11 6.97 9.73 -13.21
CA LEU A 11 7.21 9.94 -11.79
C LEU A 11 8.68 10.23 -11.43
N LYS A 12 9.60 10.04 -12.38
CA LYS A 12 10.99 10.51 -12.24
C LYS A 12 11.14 12.03 -12.39
N GLU A 13 10.21 12.68 -13.09
CA GLU A 13 10.26 14.12 -13.40
C GLU A 13 9.30 14.92 -12.51
N LEU A 14 8.16 14.32 -12.18
CA LEU A 14 7.15 14.88 -11.27
C LEU A 14 6.82 13.82 -10.23
N ASP A 15 7.28 14.01 -9.00
CA ASP A 15 7.11 12.98 -7.97
C ASP A 15 5.63 12.73 -7.64
N PHE A 16 5.35 11.61 -6.98
CA PHE A 16 3.99 11.22 -6.66
C PHE A 16 3.26 12.23 -5.75
N ALA A 17 3.96 12.90 -4.85
CA ALA A 17 3.36 13.91 -3.97
C ALA A 17 2.93 15.14 -4.77
N GLN A 18 3.80 15.63 -5.64
CA GLN A 18 3.56 16.76 -6.53
C GLN A 18 2.40 16.45 -7.48
N LEU A 19 2.40 15.28 -8.12
CA LEU A 19 1.31 14.84 -8.98
C LEU A 19 -0.03 14.78 -8.25
N VAL A 20 -0.07 14.17 -7.05
CA VAL A 20 -1.29 14.12 -6.23
C VAL A 20 -1.76 15.52 -5.86
N ALA A 21 -0.85 16.45 -5.53
CA ALA A 21 -1.22 17.83 -5.23
C ALA A 21 -1.88 18.55 -6.42
N LEU A 22 -1.40 18.31 -7.65
CA LEU A 22 -1.99 18.88 -8.87
C LEU A 22 -3.41 18.36 -9.13
N ILE A 23 -3.65 17.07 -8.91
CA ILE A 23 -4.93 16.42 -9.25
C ILE A 23 -5.90 16.28 -8.07
N ALA A 24 -5.51 16.68 -6.86
CA ALA A 24 -6.28 16.43 -5.63
C ALA A 24 -7.70 16.98 -5.67
N ASN A 25 -7.90 18.15 -6.28
CA ASN A 25 -9.22 18.79 -6.37
C ASN A 25 -10.07 18.30 -7.56
N MET A 26 -9.52 17.40 -8.38
CA MET A 26 -10.16 16.90 -9.59
C MET A 26 -10.93 15.60 -9.34
N GLU A 27 -11.78 15.26 -10.30
CA GLU A 27 -12.36 13.92 -10.41
C GLU A 27 -11.80 13.26 -11.67
N GLY A 28 -11.23 12.07 -11.53
CA GLY A 28 -10.62 11.36 -12.64
C GLY A 28 -9.92 10.08 -12.24
N VAL A 29 -9.23 9.50 -13.22
CA VAL A 29 -8.45 8.28 -13.05
C VAL A 29 -7.01 8.60 -13.39
N LEU A 30 -6.10 8.30 -12.46
CA LEU A 30 -4.67 8.31 -12.72
C LEU A 30 -4.25 6.89 -13.09
N GLU A 31 -3.80 6.70 -14.32
CA GLU A 31 -3.21 5.47 -14.82
C GLU A 31 -1.69 5.52 -14.65
N LEU A 32 -1.11 4.39 -14.23
CA LEU A 32 0.31 4.22 -13.97
C LEU A 32 0.79 2.97 -14.72
N TRP A 33 1.86 3.13 -15.49
CA TRP A 33 2.50 2.04 -16.23
C TRP A 33 3.99 1.94 -15.90
N ASN A 34 4.60 0.83 -16.30
CA ASN A 34 6.02 0.55 -16.07
C ASN A 34 6.41 0.55 -14.59
N LEU A 35 5.46 0.24 -13.70
CA LEU A 35 5.78 0.01 -12.30
C LEU A 35 6.71 -1.20 -12.18
N PRO A 36 7.54 -1.26 -11.12
CA PRO A 36 8.41 -2.41 -10.88
C PRO A 36 7.64 -3.73 -10.96
N ARG A 37 8.29 -4.76 -11.53
CA ARG A 37 7.70 -6.08 -11.83
C ARG A 37 6.60 -6.04 -12.92
N ARG A 38 6.72 -5.11 -13.88
CA ARG A 38 5.82 -4.96 -15.04
C ARG A 38 4.35 -4.82 -14.65
N ARG A 39 4.11 -4.11 -13.54
CA ARG A 39 2.77 -3.85 -13.03
C ARG A 39 2.19 -2.59 -13.67
N SER A 40 0.87 -2.50 -13.72
CA SER A 40 0.13 -1.28 -14.03
C SER A 40 -0.96 -1.03 -12.99
N ALA A 41 -1.20 0.23 -12.67
CA ALA A 41 -2.16 0.60 -11.64
C ALA A 41 -3.09 1.72 -12.11
N GLN A 42 -4.28 1.79 -11.52
CA GLN A 42 -5.23 2.87 -11.68
C GLN A 42 -5.70 3.35 -10.33
N LEU A 43 -5.58 4.66 -10.09
CA LEU A 43 -6.01 5.33 -8.87
C LEU A 43 -7.24 6.17 -9.21
N PHE A 44 -8.37 5.84 -8.58
CA PHE A 44 -9.65 6.50 -8.82
C PHE A 44 -9.81 7.63 -7.81
N ILE A 45 -9.76 8.88 -8.27
CA ILE A 45 -9.75 10.07 -7.41
C ILE A 45 -11.06 10.84 -7.56
N LYS A 46 -11.73 11.10 -6.44
CA LYS A 46 -13.00 11.85 -6.43
C LYS A 46 -13.17 12.62 -5.14
N ARG A 47 -13.43 13.93 -5.25
CA ARG A 47 -13.67 14.82 -4.10
C ARG A 47 -12.53 14.78 -3.06
N LYS A 48 -11.28 14.95 -3.51
CA LYS A 48 -10.06 14.90 -2.67
C LYS A 48 -9.80 13.56 -1.98
N LYS A 49 -10.43 12.48 -2.45
CA LYS A 49 -10.31 11.15 -1.87
C LYS A 49 -9.86 10.14 -2.92
N LEU A 50 -8.96 9.26 -2.51
CA LEU A 50 -8.71 8.00 -3.20
C LEU A 50 -9.89 7.06 -2.92
N ARG A 51 -10.62 6.69 -3.97
CA ARG A 51 -11.82 5.85 -3.88
C ARG A 51 -11.49 4.38 -4.05
N CYS A 52 -10.67 4.07 -5.05
CA CYS A 52 -10.31 2.71 -5.42
C CYS A 52 -8.87 2.70 -5.95
N VAL A 53 -8.22 1.56 -5.82
CA VAL A 53 -6.96 1.25 -6.50
C VAL A 53 -7.15 -0.05 -7.24
N ARG A 54 -6.82 -0.06 -8.53
CA ARG A 54 -6.80 -1.27 -9.36
C ARG A 54 -5.37 -1.55 -9.78
N MET A 55 -4.93 -2.80 -9.70
CA MET A 55 -3.60 -3.25 -10.10
C MET A 55 -3.77 -4.43 -11.04
N ASN A 56 -3.22 -4.35 -12.25
CA ASN A 56 -3.32 -5.41 -13.27
C ASN A 56 -4.77 -5.92 -13.44
N GLY A 57 -5.76 -5.01 -13.41
CA GLY A 57 -7.18 -5.34 -13.55
C GLY A 57 -7.92 -5.74 -12.26
N VAL A 58 -7.23 -5.95 -11.14
CA VAL A 58 -7.85 -6.37 -9.86
C VAL A 58 -7.90 -5.23 -8.86
N PHE A 59 -9.04 -5.02 -8.19
CA PHE A 59 -9.13 -4.03 -7.11
C PHE A 59 -8.35 -4.49 -5.89
N LEU A 60 -7.51 -3.59 -5.36
CA LEU A 60 -6.69 -3.86 -4.19
C LEU A 60 -7.51 -3.67 -2.92
N ASP A 61 -7.26 -4.54 -1.94
CA ASP A 61 -7.76 -4.35 -0.59
C ASP A 61 -7.04 -3.17 0.11
N PRO A 62 -7.54 -2.69 1.27
CA PRO A 62 -6.93 -1.59 2.01
C PRO A 62 -5.45 -1.78 2.38
N LEU A 63 -4.98 -3.01 2.59
CA LEU A 63 -3.59 -3.28 2.96
C LEU A 63 -2.67 -3.22 1.74
N GLN A 64 -3.10 -3.84 0.63
CA GLN A 64 -2.41 -3.81 -0.65
C GLN A 64 -2.37 -2.40 -1.24
N ALA A 65 -3.47 -1.64 -1.15
CA ALA A 65 -3.49 -0.25 -1.59
C ALA A 65 -2.51 0.61 -0.79
N LYS A 66 -2.40 0.44 0.54
CA LYS A 66 -1.39 1.14 1.36
C LYS A 66 0.03 0.79 0.94
N ALA A 67 0.30 -0.49 0.64
CA ALA A 67 1.59 -0.94 0.13
C ALA A 67 1.97 -0.24 -1.17
N LEU A 68 1.05 -0.19 -2.14
CA LEU A 68 1.30 0.53 -3.39
C LEU A 68 1.57 2.01 -3.16
N MET A 69 0.79 2.68 -2.31
CA MET A 69 1.03 4.11 -2.04
C MET A 69 2.43 4.33 -1.44
N ALA A 70 2.87 3.45 -0.54
CA ALA A 70 4.22 3.48 0.02
C ALA A 70 5.32 3.26 -1.02
N GLU A 71 5.10 2.39 -2.01
CA GLU A 71 6.03 2.25 -3.14
C GLU A 71 6.09 3.53 -3.99
N LEU A 72 4.95 4.16 -4.30
CA LEU A 72 4.91 5.38 -5.11
C LEU A 72 5.58 6.56 -4.38
N ALA A 73 5.30 6.73 -3.09
CA ALA A 73 5.94 7.75 -2.26
C ALA A 73 7.45 7.51 -2.06
N ALA A 74 7.89 6.25 -2.14
CA ALA A 74 9.30 5.87 -2.13
C ALA A 74 10.05 6.22 -3.44
N GLY A 75 9.36 6.82 -4.42
CA GLY A 75 9.93 7.15 -5.72
C GLY A 75 9.95 5.97 -6.69
N ALA A 76 9.03 5.00 -6.55
CA ALA A 76 8.88 3.97 -7.57
C ALA A 76 8.63 4.62 -8.94
N PRO A 77 9.46 4.32 -9.96
CA PRO A 77 9.30 4.92 -11.28
C PRO A 77 8.02 4.40 -11.93
N ALA A 78 7.29 5.30 -12.58
CA ALA A 78 6.15 4.96 -13.41
C ALA A 78 5.94 6.04 -14.48
N ALA A 79 5.50 5.64 -15.67
CA ALA A 79 4.84 6.57 -16.57
C ALA A 79 3.40 6.76 -16.08
N PHE A 80 2.82 7.94 -16.30
CA PHE A 80 1.47 8.22 -15.84
C PHE A 80 0.64 9.00 -16.86
N GLU A 81 -0.68 8.85 -16.75
CA GLU A 81 -1.67 9.69 -17.40
C GLU A 81 -2.86 9.89 -16.46
N PHE A 82 -3.28 11.13 -16.28
CA PHE A 82 -4.49 11.48 -15.56
C PHE A 82 -5.54 11.97 -16.55
N THR A 83 -6.67 11.26 -16.60
CA THR A 83 -7.85 11.69 -17.36
C THR A 83 -8.89 12.29 -16.40
N ALA A 84 -9.11 13.60 -16.50
CA ALA A 84 -10.09 14.31 -15.67
C ALA A 84 -11.52 14.11 -16.18
N LYS A 85 -12.15 12.98 -15.81
CA LYS A 85 -13.53 12.66 -16.20
C LYS A 85 -14.38 12.18 -15.02
N PRO A 86 -15.67 12.55 -14.97
CA PRO A 86 -16.58 12.00 -13.97
C PRO A 86 -16.68 10.47 -14.07
N PHE A 87 -16.78 9.78 -12.93
CA PHE A 87 -16.96 8.33 -12.89
C PHE A 87 -17.87 7.88 -11.72
N ARG A 88 -18.45 6.69 -11.90
CA ARG A 88 -19.08 5.92 -10.81
C ARG A 88 -18.01 5.11 -10.11
N THR A 89 -17.98 5.16 -8.78
CA THR A 89 -16.98 4.43 -7.98
C THR A 89 -17.05 2.94 -8.28
N PRO A 90 -15.97 2.33 -8.81
CA PRO A 90 -16.07 0.99 -9.41
C PRO A 90 -15.76 -0.16 -8.43
N CYS A 91 -15.38 0.13 -7.19
CA CYS A 91 -15.08 -0.86 -6.16
C CYS A 91 -16.03 -0.74 -4.96
N GLU A 92 -16.23 -1.85 -4.27
CA GLU A 92 -17.06 -1.95 -3.07
C GLU A 92 -16.40 -2.86 -2.03
N PRO A 93 -16.21 -2.41 -0.77
CA PRO A 93 -16.40 -1.02 -0.31
C PRO A 93 -15.28 -0.09 -0.85
N PRO A 94 -15.56 1.21 -1.06
CA PRO A 94 -14.54 2.17 -1.42
C PRO A 94 -13.58 2.46 -0.27
N LEU A 95 -12.32 2.73 -0.58
CA LEU A 95 -11.28 3.09 0.39
C LEU A 95 -11.62 4.41 1.11
N ASN A 96 -12.11 5.40 0.38
CA ASN A 96 -12.49 6.73 0.87
C ASN A 96 -11.38 7.50 1.62
N TRP A 97 -10.11 7.26 1.27
CA TRP A 97 -8.98 7.89 1.96
C TRP A 97 -8.77 9.33 1.51
N PRO A 98 -8.73 10.31 2.43
CA PRO A 98 -8.31 11.68 2.10
C PRO A 98 -6.89 11.70 1.56
N LEU A 99 -6.68 12.32 0.39
CA LEU A 99 -5.38 12.32 -0.29
C LEU A 99 -4.29 13.06 0.51
N ASP A 100 -4.66 14.16 1.16
CA ASP A 100 -3.79 14.93 2.06
C ASP A 100 -3.24 14.08 3.22
N LYS A 101 -4.13 13.35 3.91
CA LYS A 101 -3.74 12.45 5.00
C LYS A 101 -2.97 11.23 4.51
N LEU A 102 -3.30 10.76 3.31
CA LEU A 102 -2.61 9.63 2.69
C LEU A 102 -1.14 9.98 2.44
N LEU A 103 -0.85 11.11 1.81
CA LEU A 103 0.53 11.56 1.57
C LEU A 103 1.34 11.60 2.87
N LEU A 104 0.82 12.29 3.90
CA LEU A 104 1.49 12.39 5.21
C LEU A 104 1.79 11.03 5.84
N THR A 105 0.80 10.13 5.84
CA THR A 105 0.94 8.79 6.46
C THR A 105 1.97 7.96 5.73
N VAL A 106 1.94 8.01 4.40
CA VAL A 106 2.77 7.18 3.55
C VAL A 106 4.23 7.61 3.60
N PHE A 107 4.52 8.91 3.56
CA PHE A 107 5.89 9.41 3.74
C PHE A 107 6.46 9.05 5.11
N THR A 108 5.69 9.26 6.18
CA THR A 108 6.12 8.92 7.54
C THR A 108 6.45 7.44 7.67
N GLN A 109 5.61 6.56 7.13
CA GLN A 109 5.86 5.10 7.16
C GLN A 109 7.07 4.69 6.32
N TYR A 110 7.30 5.37 5.19
CA TYR A 110 8.46 5.11 4.36
C TYR A 110 9.76 5.46 5.09
N ASP A 111 9.85 6.68 5.63
CA ASP A 111 11.03 7.14 6.37
C ASP A 111 11.31 6.27 7.59
N GLU A 112 10.25 5.89 8.31
CA GLU A 112 10.37 4.99 9.45
C GLU A 112 10.93 3.63 9.00
N ARG A 113 10.39 3.03 7.93
CA ARG A 113 10.87 1.73 7.41
C ARG A 113 12.35 1.78 7.01
N GLN A 114 12.78 2.86 6.35
CA GLN A 114 14.18 3.02 5.92
C GLN A 114 15.15 2.96 7.11
N ARG A 115 14.77 3.52 8.26
CA ARG A 115 15.58 3.47 9.50
C ARG A 115 15.72 2.07 10.09
N TYR A 116 14.83 1.15 9.75
CA TYR A 116 14.81 -0.20 10.31
C TYR A 116 15.31 -1.28 9.36
N LEU A 117 15.68 -0.97 8.11
CA LEU A 117 16.05 -1.97 7.10
C LEU A 117 17.09 -2.99 7.61
N ASP A 118 18.15 -2.51 8.25
CA ASP A 118 19.23 -3.35 8.80
C ASP A 118 18.83 -4.12 10.07
N ARG A 119 17.67 -3.79 10.65
CA ARG A 119 17.13 -4.39 11.89
C ARG A 119 15.88 -5.22 11.62
N LEU A 120 15.48 -5.35 10.36
CA LEU A 120 14.32 -6.14 10.00
C LEU A 120 14.61 -7.63 10.25
N PRO A 121 13.64 -8.38 10.80
CA PRO A 121 13.82 -9.80 11.06
C PRO A 121 14.21 -10.56 9.80
N ASP A 122 14.92 -11.68 9.98
CA ASP A 122 15.21 -12.62 8.90
C ASP A 122 13.90 -13.02 8.20
N PRO A 123 13.83 -12.95 6.85
CA PRO A 123 12.62 -13.28 6.11
C PRO A 123 12.11 -14.70 6.32
N ASP A 124 12.99 -15.63 6.70
CA ASP A 124 12.72 -17.06 6.87
C ASP A 124 12.51 -17.45 8.36
N ARG A 125 12.63 -16.48 9.28
CA ARG A 125 12.24 -16.68 10.68
C ARG A 125 10.72 -16.78 10.81
N ARG A 126 10.23 -17.82 11.50
CA ARG A 126 8.81 -18.02 11.81
C ARG A 126 8.36 -17.19 13.01
N PHE A 127 7.14 -16.68 12.93
CA PHE A 127 6.48 -15.90 13.97
C PHE A 127 5.10 -16.48 14.28
N ARG A 128 4.68 -16.36 15.54
CA ARG A 128 3.33 -16.68 16.01
C ARG A 128 2.70 -15.50 16.72
N LEU A 129 1.36 -15.46 16.75
CA LEU A 129 0.65 -14.51 17.61
C LEU A 129 0.85 -14.87 19.07
N THR A 130 1.08 -13.85 19.89
CA THR A 130 1.03 -13.98 21.35
C THR A 130 -0.42 -13.85 21.83
N PRO A 131 -0.74 -14.30 23.07
CA PRO A 131 -2.06 -14.04 23.68
C PRO A 131 -2.40 -12.55 23.83
N LEU A 132 -1.40 -11.67 23.81
CA LEU A 132 -1.56 -10.22 23.91
C LEU A 132 -1.95 -9.57 22.57
N ALA A 133 -1.85 -10.31 21.46
CA ALA A 133 -2.26 -9.82 20.16
C ALA A 133 -3.78 -9.70 20.11
N ASN A 134 -4.28 -8.47 19.88
CA ASN A 134 -5.63 -8.28 19.36
C ASN A 134 -5.58 -8.41 17.83
N PRO A 135 -6.15 -9.48 17.22
CA PRO A 135 -6.13 -9.69 15.78
C PRO A 135 -6.81 -8.55 15.01
N ASP A 136 -7.80 -7.88 15.61
CA ASP A 136 -8.50 -6.73 15.02
C ASP A 136 -7.78 -5.40 15.23
N GLY A 137 -6.66 -5.40 15.96
CA GLY A 137 -5.93 -4.18 16.33
C GLY A 137 -5.24 -3.47 15.17
N SER A 138 -5.09 -4.11 14.01
CA SER A 138 -4.63 -3.46 12.77
C SER A 138 -5.05 -4.24 11.52
N LEU A 139 -5.09 -3.56 10.37
CA LEU A 139 -5.35 -4.22 9.08
C LEU A 139 -4.38 -5.36 8.80
N PHE A 140 -3.10 -5.18 9.14
CA PHE A 140 -2.09 -6.22 8.93
C PHE A 140 -2.31 -7.42 9.85
N LEU A 141 -2.52 -7.21 11.16
CA LEU A 141 -2.81 -8.31 12.09
C LEU A 141 -4.08 -9.08 11.71
N ARG A 142 -5.12 -8.38 11.25
CA ARG A 142 -6.35 -9.03 10.82
C ARG A 142 -6.14 -9.91 9.59
N ALA A 143 -5.31 -9.45 8.65
CA ALA A 143 -5.00 -10.19 7.43
C ALA A 143 -3.99 -11.34 7.67
N ALA A 144 -2.92 -11.09 8.44
CA ALA A 144 -1.87 -12.06 8.71
C ALA A 144 -2.22 -13.02 9.86
N GLY A 145 -3.22 -12.69 10.68
CA GLY A 145 -3.62 -13.46 11.87
C GLY A 145 -3.86 -14.94 11.59
N PRO A 146 -4.65 -15.32 10.57
CA PRO A 146 -4.84 -16.73 10.22
C PRO A 146 -3.55 -17.49 9.89
N LEU A 147 -2.53 -16.81 9.35
CA LEU A 147 -1.22 -17.40 9.06
C LEU A 147 -0.38 -17.54 10.34
N LEU A 148 -0.41 -16.51 11.19
CA LEU A 148 0.34 -16.44 12.44
C LEU A 148 -0.25 -17.32 13.56
N LEU A 149 -1.51 -17.76 13.42
CA LEU A 149 -2.19 -18.69 14.34
C LEU A 149 -1.94 -20.16 14.02
N ARG A 150 -1.30 -20.48 12.89
CA ARG A 150 -0.94 -21.87 12.53
C ARG A 150 -0.04 -22.47 13.59
N GLU A 151 -0.09 -23.79 13.74
CA GLU A 151 0.70 -24.49 14.75
C GLU A 151 2.18 -24.21 14.57
N GLU A 152 2.71 -24.11 13.35
CA GLU A 152 4.10 -23.79 13.05
C GLU A 152 4.39 -22.27 13.03
N GLY A 153 3.36 -21.43 12.99
CA GLY A 153 3.45 -20.00 12.72
C GLY A 153 3.74 -19.70 11.24
N ALA A 154 4.11 -18.46 10.93
CA ALA A 154 4.40 -18.05 9.55
C ALA A 154 5.66 -17.20 9.44
N THR A 155 6.36 -17.37 8.33
CA THR A 155 7.52 -16.56 7.92
C THR A 155 7.06 -15.27 7.24
N ALA A 156 7.97 -14.30 7.14
CA ALA A 156 7.68 -13.08 6.39
C ALA A 156 7.43 -13.36 4.90
N ARG A 157 8.08 -14.38 4.32
CA ARG A 157 7.86 -14.78 2.91
C ARG A 157 6.47 -15.37 2.69
N GLU A 158 6.04 -16.28 3.55
CA GLU A 158 4.70 -16.89 3.47
C GLU A 158 3.62 -15.81 3.56
N ILE A 159 3.74 -14.89 4.53
CA ILE A 159 2.79 -13.78 4.69
C ILE A 159 2.84 -12.81 3.50
N ALA A 160 4.03 -12.44 3.02
CA ALA A 160 4.17 -11.55 1.87
C ALA A 160 3.56 -12.14 0.60
N HIS A 161 3.75 -13.45 0.39
CA HIS A 161 3.17 -14.17 -0.73
C HIS A 161 1.64 -14.19 -0.65
N ASP A 162 1.08 -14.66 0.47
CA ASP A 162 -0.36 -14.87 0.65
C ASP A 162 -1.13 -13.53 0.61
N LEU A 163 -0.60 -12.51 1.27
CA LEU A 163 -1.21 -11.17 1.29
C LEU A 163 -0.87 -10.32 0.06
N ARG A 164 0.02 -10.82 -0.83
CA ARG A 164 0.55 -10.10 -2.00
C ARG A 164 1.16 -8.73 -1.63
N LEU A 165 1.97 -8.72 -0.58
CA LEU A 165 2.65 -7.53 -0.06
C LEU A 165 4.16 -7.56 -0.35
N PRO A 166 4.83 -6.40 -0.40
CA PRO A 166 6.29 -6.34 -0.44
C PRO A 166 6.91 -7.01 0.80
N LEU A 167 7.93 -7.84 0.59
CA LEU A 167 8.57 -8.61 1.66
C LEU A 167 9.08 -7.70 2.80
N ASP A 168 9.80 -6.63 2.48
CA ASP A 168 10.33 -5.72 3.50
C ASP A 168 9.24 -4.97 4.27
N GLN A 169 8.06 -4.77 3.67
CA GLN A 169 6.92 -4.21 4.38
C GLN A 169 6.35 -5.19 5.40
N VAL A 170 6.27 -6.47 5.05
CA VAL A 170 5.85 -7.52 6.00
C VAL A 170 6.87 -7.68 7.12
N ARG A 171 8.16 -7.73 6.79
CA ARG A 171 9.25 -7.78 7.78
C ARG A 171 9.19 -6.57 8.73
N TYR A 172 8.92 -5.38 8.19
CA TYR A 172 8.71 -4.17 8.99
C TYR A 172 7.50 -4.29 9.93
N TYR A 173 6.35 -4.79 9.45
CA TYR A 173 5.19 -4.99 10.31
C TYR A 173 5.47 -6.01 11.41
N LEU A 174 6.13 -7.13 11.10
CA LEU A 174 6.53 -8.12 12.11
C LEU A 174 7.50 -7.52 13.13
N HIS A 175 8.46 -6.69 12.71
CA HIS A 175 9.35 -5.97 13.61
C HIS A 175 8.58 -5.09 14.60
N LYS A 176 7.62 -4.29 14.12
CA LYS A 176 6.79 -3.42 14.98
C LYS A 176 5.88 -4.21 15.92
N LEU A 177 5.44 -5.40 15.51
CA LEU A 177 4.64 -6.28 16.36
C LEU A 177 5.50 -6.95 17.44
N LEU A 178 6.72 -7.34 17.09
CA LEU A 178 7.69 -7.94 18.01
C LEU A 178 8.07 -6.93 19.11
N GLN A 179 8.31 -5.67 18.75
CA GLN A 179 8.56 -4.57 19.72
C GLN A 179 7.40 -4.29 20.68
N ARG A 180 6.21 -4.82 20.41
CA ARG A 180 4.98 -4.61 21.20
C ARG A 180 4.48 -5.91 21.80
N ASP A 181 5.29 -6.96 21.78
CA ASP A 181 4.97 -8.29 22.29
C ASP A 181 3.68 -8.90 21.70
N LYS A 182 3.33 -8.51 20.47
CA LYS A 182 2.15 -9.03 19.74
C LYS A 182 2.46 -10.25 18.88
N VAL A 183 3.73 -10.40 18.51
CA VAL A 183 4.23 -11.63 17.89
C VAL A 183 5.48 -12.06 18.61
N GLU A 184 5.73 -13.35 18.60
CA GLU A 184 6.95 -13.94 19.13
C GLU A 184 7.57 -14.89 18.10
N PRO A 185 8.89 -15.14 18.17
CA PRO A 185 9.53 -16.18 17.37
C PRO A 185 8.90 -17.55 17.65
N ALA A 186 8.51 -18.25 16.59
CA ALA A 186 8.12 -19.66 16.73
C ALA A 186 9.36 -20.50 17.07
N LYS A 187 9.17 -21.55 17.87
CA LYS A 187 10.19 -22.58 18.11
C LYS A 187 10.35 -23.47 16.88
#